data_AF-A0A540N9Q1-F1
#
_entry.id   AF-A0A540N9Q1-F1
#
_cell.length_a   1.000
_cell.length_b   1.000
_cell.length_c   1.000
_cell.angle_alpha   90.00
_cell.angle_beta   90.00
_cell.angle_gamma   90.00
#
_symmetry.space_group_name_H-M   'P 1'
#
loop_
_entity.id
_entity.type
_entity.pdbx_description
1 polymer ?
#
loop_
_entity_poly.entity_id
_entity_poly.type
_entity_poly.pdbx_seq_one_letter_code
_entity_poly.pdbx_strand_id
1 'polypeptide(L)'
;MDFELRRAREKLDKEQKERKQRARQKLERERKAKEEAKKQREAIDAERSRRLFDAAQAQLKVDQQMQESLLVGRGIMFYRVLEAVRCQGSGDKIKLPASCFSELQDQNAFDQGPLYFKLSTVYQEGSSEMIDADKGKGRSTHSGVLEFTADEGFVGLPPHVWQNLFPVDTPNIPLIEVRYVWLPKGTYAKLQPLRVGFSDLPNHKAILETSLRQHATLSEDDIFTVNYGELVYKLQVLELKPSSSVSVLETDIEVDIVGADTDSEKTHENVLKPLTFGTSESGTVDEGHYSYYKFSIDNDTWEKIASGDAKIEVKIEAEPNSGDTDIYISKHPLIFPTRHQHEWSSHDIGSKVLILSSKDKSLEAGTYSVGVYGFKGTTKYQVSVNVQGDSNRTVGQQAASSSSPMDMDTVECKNCKRYIPSRTIGLHEAYCSRHNVVCQHAGCGVVLRVEEAKNHVHCPKCEQAFHHGEMEKHMKVFHEPLHCPCGIVLEKEEMVQHQASVCPLRLIACRFCGDMVQAGSSAIDVRDRMRGLSEHESACGSRTAPCDSCGRSVMLKEMDIHRVAVHQKN
;
A
#
# COMPACT_ATOMS: atom_id res chain seq x y z
N MET A 1 -101.21 18.51 73.08
CA MET A 1 -101.15 17.39 72.13
C MET A 1 -100.67 17.77 70.72
N ASP A 2 -100.30 19.03 70.42
CA ASP A 2 -99.97 19.45 69.03
C ASP A 2 -98.46 19.62 68.73
N PHE A 3 -97.61 19.67 69.76
CA PHE A 3 -96.16 19.85 69.61
C PHE A 3 -95.42 18.54 69.31
N GLU A 4 -95.89 17.42 69.87
CA GLU A 4 -95.29 16.10 69.67
C GLU A 4 -95.51 15.54 68.25
N LEU A 5 -96.68 15.83 67.65
CA LEU A 5 -97.02 15.40 66.29
C LEU A 5 -96.21 16.13 65.21
N ARG A 6 -95.93 17.43 65.37
CA ARG A 6 -95.05 18.18 64.43
C ARG A 6 -93.61 17.67 64.48
N ARG A 7 -93.07 17.45 65.68
CA ARG A 7 -91.71 16.94 65.88
C ARG A 7 -91.52 15.53 65.30
N ALA A 8 -92.55 14.69 65.41
CA ALA A 8 -92.55 13.37 64.79
C ALA A 8 -92.55 13.44 63.25
N ARG A 9 -93.33 14.34 62.66
CA ARG A 9 -93.43 14.53 61.19
C ARG A 9 -92.14 15.09 60.60
N GLU A 10 -91.52 16.07 61.24
CA GLU A 10 -90.21 16.61 60.83
C GLU A 10 -89.09 15.58 60.95
N LYS A 11 -89.11 14.74 61.99
CA LYS A 11 -88.16 13.64 62.15
C LYS A 11 -88.31 12.61 61.03
N LEU A 12 -89.55 12.27 60.67
CA LEU A 12 -89.87 11.33 59.59
C LEU A 12 -89.46 11.88 58.22
N ASP A 13 -89.70 13.17 57.95
CA ASP A 13 -89.27 13.84 56.72
C ASP A 13 -87.74 13.95 56.60
N LYS A 14 -87.05 14.25 57.72
CA LYS A 14 -85.60 14.27 57.76
C LYS A 14 -85.03 12.87 57.50
N GLU A 15 -85.63 11.84 58.11
CA GLU A 15 -85.21 10.45 57.90
C GLU A 15 -85.49 9.98 56.47
N GLN A 16 -86.61 10.37 55.85
CA GLN A 16 -86.90 10.09 54.45
C GLN A 16 -85.92 10.81 53.49
N LYS A 17 -85.57 12.07 53.77
CA LYS A 17 -84.57 12.82 52.98
C LYS A 17 -83.19 12.19 53.11
N GLU A 18 -82.76 11.80 54.31
CA GLU A 18 -81.50 11.11 54.54
C GLU A 18 -81.45 9.75 53.85
N ARG A 19 -82.52 8.95 53.90
CA ARG A 19 -82.62 7.68 53.17
C ARG A 19 -82.52 7.88 51.65
N LYS A 20 -83.21 8.90 51.11
CA LYS A 20 -83.15 9.25 49.69
C LYS A 20 -81.76 9.74 49.27
N GLN A 21 -81.08 10.51 50.11
CA GLN A 21 -79.72 10.99 49.87
C GLN A 21 -78.69 9.84 49.92
N ARG A 22 -78.80 8.94 50.90
CA ARG A 22 -77.96 7.73 50.99
C ARG A 22 -78.17 6.80 49.79
N ALA A 23 -79.42 6.62 49.33
CA ALA A 23 -79.73 5.84 48.13
C ALA A 23 -79.12 6.46 46.86
N ARG A 24 -79.20 7.79 46.70
CA ARG A 24 -78.56 8.53 45.59
C ARG A 24 -77.03 8.40 45.63
N GLN A 25 -76.41 8.56 46.78
CA GLN A 25 -74.95 8.40 46.95
C GLN A 25 -74.51 6.96 46.65
N LYS A 26 -75.29 5.95 47.05
CA LYS A 26 -75.01 4.55 46.73
C LYS A 26 -75.06 4.28 45.22
N LEU A 27 -76.09 4.78 44.55
CA LEU A 27 -76.22 4.68 43.08
C LEU A 27 -75.08 5.40 42.34
N GLU A 28 -74.68 6.58 42.81
CA GLU A 28 -73.57 7.32 42.20
C GLU A 28 -72.23 6.61 42.38
N ARG A 29 -71.98 6.04 43.58
CA ARG A 29 -70.79 5.20 43.84
C ARG A 29 -70.78 3.94 42.98
N GLU A 30 -71.92 3.26 42.85
CA GLU A 30 -72.04 2.08 41.99
C GLU A 30 -71.81 2.42 40.51
N ARG A 31 -72.31 3.58 40.04
CA ARG A 31 -72.08 4.05 38.68
C ARG A 31 -70.59 4.36 38.43
N LYS A 32 -69.92 5.06 39.36
CA LYS A 32 -68.48 5.34 39.28
C LYS A 32 -67.65 4.05 39.29
N ALA A 33 -67.97 3.11 40.20
CA ALA A 33 -67.29 1.81 40.26
C ALA A 33 -67.47 0.99 38.97
N LYS A 34 -68.67 1.01 38.36
CA LYS A 34 -68.93 0.37 37.06
C LYS A 34 -68.13 1.02 35.92
N GLU A 35 -68.01 2.35 35.91
CA GLU A 35 -67.23 3.07 34.91
C GLU A 35 -65.72 2.83 35.06
N GLU A 36 -65.21 2.81 36.29
CA GLU A 36 -63.82 2.47 36.60
C GLU A 36 -63.50 1.02 36.22
N ALA A 37 -64.38 0.06 36.55
CA ALA A 37 -64.23 -1.33 36.14
C ALA A 37 -64.25 -1.50 34.61
N LYS A 38 -65.07 -0.71 33.90
CA LYS A 38 -65.09 -0.68 32.44
C LYS A 38 -63.76 -0.14 31.88
N LYS A 39 -63.25 0.97 32.40
CA LYS A 39 -61.95 1.55 31.99
C LYS A 39 -60.78 0.60 32.26
N GLN A 40 -60.77 -0.08 33.41
CA GLN A 40 -59.76 -1.08 33.73
C GLN A 40 -59.81 -2.27 32.77
N ARG A 41 -61.01 -2.76 32.43
CA ARG A 41 -61.17 -3.83 31.44
C ARG A 41 -60.71 -3.42 30.05
N GLU A 42 -61.08 -2.23 29.60
CA GLU A 42 -60.64 -1.66 28.32
C GLU A 42 -59.11 -1.47 28.27
N ALA A 43 -58.48 -1.05 29.37
CA ALA A 43 -57.03 -0.94 29.47
C ALA A 43 -56.32 -2.30 29.39
N ILE A 44 -56.87 -3.34 30.03
CA ILE A 44 -56.33 -4.71 29.97
C ILE A 44 -56.49 -5.29 28.56
N ASP A 45 -57.65 -5.10 27.93
CA ASP A 45 -57.93 -5.57 26.57
C ASP A 45 -57.04 -4.83 25.54
N ALA A 46 -56.78 -3.54 25.74
CA ALA A 46 -55.86 -2.75 24.90
C ALA A 46 -54.40 -3.23 25.04
N GLU A 47 -53.91 -3.46 26.26
CA GLU A 47 -52.56 -3.99 26.49
C GLU A 47 -52.39 -5.40 25.91
N ARG A 48 -53.40 -6.26 26.05
CA ARG A 48 -53.41 -7.59 25.43
C ARG A 48 -53.38 -7.51 23.91
N SER A 49 -54.15 -6.60 23.32
CA SER A 49 -54.17 -6.38 21.86
C SER A 49 -52.83 -5.85 21.35
N ARG A 50 -52.17 -4.95 22.09
CA ARG A 50 -50.82 -4.47 21.78
C ARG A 50 -49.81 -5.61 21.79
N ARG A 51 -49.78 -6.44 22.84
CA ARG A 51 -48.86 -7.59 22.90
C ARG A 51 -49.09 -8.60 21.78
N LEU A 52 -50.35 -8.85 21.41
CA LEU A 52 -50.67 -9.72 20.28
C LEU A 52 -50.21 -9.11 18.95
N PHE A 53 -50.37 -7.80 18.77
CA PHE A 53 -49.89 -7.08 17.60
C PHE A 53 -48.35 -7.09 17.52
N ASP A 54 -47.67 -6.80 18.63
CA ASP A 54 -46.20 -6.83 18.72
C ASP A 54 -45.66 -8.25 18.47
N ALA A 55 -46.31 -9.28 19.04
CA ALA A 55 -45.97 -10.68 18.79
C ALA A 55 -46.21 -11.09 17.33
N ALA A 56 -47.31 -10.66 16.72
CA ALA A 56 -47.57 -10.91 15.30
C ALA A 56 -46.56 -10.19 14.39
N GLN A 57 -46.19 -8.95 14.72
CA GLN A 57 -45.17 -8.19 13.98
C GLN A 57 -43.79 -8.82 14.14
N ALA A 58 -43.45 -9.32 15.34
CA ALA A 58 -42.22 -10.07 15.58
C ALA A 58 -42.19 -11.37 14.76
N GLN A 59 -43.29 -12.13 14.73
CA GLN A 59 -43.41 -13.34 13.92
C GLN A 59 -43.27 -13.04 12.43
N LEU A 60 -43.95 -12.01 11.92
CA LEU A 60 -43.84 -11.59 10.52
C LEU A 60 -42.41 -11.20 10.15
N LYS A 61 -41.68 -10.51 11.05
CA LYS A 61 -40.26 -10.18 10.83
C LYS A 61 -39.39 -11.44 10.78
N VAL A 62 -39.62 -12.41 11.66
CA VAL A 62 -38.90 -13.70 11.66
C VAL A 62 -39.17 -14.47 10.37
N ASP A 63 -40.44 -14.56 9.96
CA ASP A 63 -40.83 -15.25 8.73
C ASP A 63 -40.22 -14.57 7.48
N GLN A 64 -40.21 -13.23 7.45
CA GLN A 64 -39.55 -12.46 6.38
C GLN A 64 -38.04 -12.71 6.34
N GLN A 65 -37.35 -12.68 7.48
CA GLN A 65 -35.90 -12.96 7.56
C GLN A 65 -35.56 -14.40 7.16
N MET A 66 -36.41 -15.35 7.52
CA MET A 66 -36.27 -16.75 7.13
C MET A 66 -36.45 -16.92 5.61
N GLN A 67 -37.47 -16.29 5.03
CA GLN A 67 -37.70 -16.31 3.59
C GLN A 67 -36.56 -15.61 2.82
N GLU A 68 -36.06 -14.49 3.30
CA GLU A 68 -34.92 -13.79 2.72
C GLU A 68 -33.65 -14.66 2.77
N SER A 69 -33.37 -15.30 3.90
CA SER A 69 -32.21 -16.18 4.05
C SER A 69 -32.31 -17.41 3.14
N LEU A 70 -33.52 -17.98 2.96
CA LEU A 70 -33.77 -19.06 2.00
C LEU A 70 -33.51 -18.61 0.55
N LEU A 71 -33.91 -17.40 0.20
CA LEU A 71 -33.68 -16.84 -1.14
C LEU A 71 -32.19 -16.59 -1.39
N VAL A 72 -31.49 -15.97 -0.43
CA VAL A 72 -30.06 -15.66 -0.51
C VAL A 72 -29.20 -16.94 -0.52
N GLY A 73 -29.59 -17.98 0.21
CA GLY A 73 -28.92 -19.27 0.23
C GLY A 73 -29.31 -20.22 -0.91
N ARG A 74 -30.13 -19.79 -1.89
CA ARG A 74 -30.68 -20.65 -2.96
C ARG A 74 -31.35 -21.94 -2.43
N GLY A 75 -32.11 -21.83 -1.34
CA GLY A 75 -32.80 -22.93 -0.69
C GLY A 75 -32.03 -23.60 0.46
N ILE A 76 -30.79 -23.19 0.71
CA ILE A 76 -29.94 -23.70 1.79
C ILE A 76 -29.99 -22.72 2.96
N MET A 77 -30.28 -23.24 4.15
CA MET A 77 -30.36 -22.47 5.38
C MET A 77 -29.30 -22.98 6.35
N PHE A 78 -28.21 -22.23 6.43
CA PHE A 78 -27.15 -22.49 7.39
C PHE A 78 -26.86 -21.22 8.19
N TYR A 79 -26.94 -21.35 9.50
CA TYR A 79 -26.78 -20.28 10.48
C TYR A 79 -26.11 -20.84 11.75
N ARG A 80 -25.01 -20.21 12.16
CA ARG A 80 -24.30 -20.51 13.41
C ARG A 80 -23.74 -19.24 14.04
N VAL A 81 -23.75 -19.18 15.36
CA VAL A 81 -22.98 -18.18 16.12
C VAL A 81 -21.75 -18.88 16.66
N LEU A 82 -20.57 -18.37 16.31
CA LEU A 82 -19.27 -18.96 16.66
C LEU A 82 -18.38 -17.91 17.30
N GLU A 83 -17.46 -18.35 18.15
CA GLU A 83 -16.44 -17.47 18.73
C GLU A 83 -15.27 -17.31 17.75
N ALA A 84 -14.94 -16.07 17.40
CA ALA A 84 -13.91 -15.75 16.44
C ALA A 84 -12.50 -15.85 17.04
N VAL A 85 -11.64 -16.64 16.40
CA VAL A 85 -10.24 -16.80 16.76
C VAL A 85 -9.37 -16.33 15.60
N ARG A 86 -8.27 -15.62 15.89
CA ARG A 86 -7.31 -15.23 14.85
C ARG A 86 -6.61 -16.45 14.28
N CYS A 87 -6.62 -16.60 12.96
CA CYS A 87 -5.81 -17.61 12.27
C CYS A 87 -4.80 -16.94 11.32
N GLN A 88 -3.70 -17.63 11.06
CA GLN A 88 -2.80 -17.23 9.97
C GLN A 88 -3.44 -17.58 8.62
N GLY A 89 -3.34 -16.66 7.66
CA GLY A 89 -3.89 -16.83 6.32
C GLY A 89 -3.81 -15.53 5.51
N SER A 90 -3.78 -15.67 4.19
CA SER A 90 -3.88 -14.57 3.23
C SER A 90 -5.29 -14.52 2.65
N GLY A 91 -5.81 -13.32 2.39
CA GLY A 91 -7.15 -13.13 1.83
C GLY A 91 -8.28 -13.24 2.86
N ASP A 92 -9.42 -13.75 2.43
CA ASP A 92 -10.71 -13.78 3.15
C ASP A 92 -11.23 -15.21 3.41
N LYS A 93 -10.34 -16.21 3.38
CA LYS A 93 -10.74 -17.62 3.53
C LYS A 93 -10.70 -18.02 5.01
N ILE A 94 -11.85 -18.35 5.57
CA ILE A 94 -12.02 -18.71 6.99
C ILE A 94 -11.88 -20.21 7.23
N LYS A 95 -11.64 -20.58 8.50
CA LYS A 95 -11.68 -21.99 8.96
C LYS A 95 -12.93 -22.23 9.78
N LEU A 96 -13.70 -23.26 9.41
CA LEU A 96 -14.95 -23.63 10.10
C LEU A 96 -14.80 -24.98 10.83
N PRO A 97 -15.67 -25.29 11.79
CA PRO A 97 -15.72 -26.60 12.44
C PRO A 97 -16.17 -27.72 11.50
N ALA A 98 -15.78 -28.96 11.82
CA ALA A 98 -16.19 -30.14 11.05
C ALA A 98 -17.71 -30.37 11.09
N SER A 99 -18.39 -30.01 12.18
CA SER A 99 -19.85 -30.07 12.28
C SER A 99 -20.56 -29.26 11.19
N CYS A 100 -19.98 -28.11 10.80
CA CYS A 100 -20.53 -27.24 9.76
C CYS A 100 -20.43 -27.89 8.37
N PHE A 101 -19.40 -28.69 8.12
CA PHE A 101 -19.24 -29.45 6.88
C PHE A 101 -20.38 -30.46 6.70
N SER A 102 -20.66 -31.26 7.75
CA SER A 102 -21.72 -32.28 7.70
C SER A 102 -23.09 -31.67 7.42
N GLU A 103 -23.43 -30.58 8.10
CA GLU A 103 -24.72 -29.89 7.90
C GLU A 103 -24.87 -29.28 6.51
N LEU A 104 -23.80 -28.69 5.96
CA LEU A 104 -23.81 -28.16 4.59
C LEU A 104 -23.87 -29.28 3.54
N GLN A 105 -23.27 -30.44 3.83
CA GLN A 105 -23.32 -31.61 2.97
C GLN A 105 -24.73 -32.20 2.93
N ASP A 106 -25.40 -32.31 4.08
CA ASP A 106 -26.78 -32.79 4.17
C ASP A 106 -27.77 -31.90 3.38
N GLN A 107 -27.44 -30.62 3.22
CA GLN A 107 -28.22 -29.65 2.43
C GLN A 107 -27.75 -29.50 0.98
N ASN A 108 -26.87 -30.39 0.48
CA ASN A 108 -26.32 -30.35 -0.88
C ASN A 108 -25.64 -29.02 -1.28
N ALA A 109 -25.02 -28.32 -0.32
CA ALA A 109 -24.38 -27.02 -0.59
C ALA A 109 -23.19 -27.12 -1.54
N PHE A 110 -22.44 -28.21 -1.47
CA PHE A 110 -21.25 -28.45 -2.31
C PHE A 110 -21.58 -28.61 -3.79
N ASP A 111 -22.82 -29.00 -4.13
CA ASP A 111 -23.27 -29.16 -5.51
C ASP A 111 -23.61 -27.80 -6.17
N GLN A 112 -23.75 -26.73 -5.37
CA GLN A 112 -24.13 -25.38 -5.83
C GLN A 112 -22.93 -24.48 -6.17
N GLY A 113 -21.70 -25.02 -6.08
CA GLY A 113 -20.45 -24.31 -6.38
C GLY A 113 -19.69 -23.89 -5.12
N PRO A 114 -18.85 -22.84 -5.20
CA PRO A 114 -18.06 -22.39 -4.06
C PRO A 114 -18.94 -21.88 -2.91
N LEU A 115 -18.52 -22.15 -1.67
CA LEU A 115 -19.26 -21.78 -0.47
C LEU A 115 -18.84 -20.40 0.02
N TYR A 116 -19.83 -19.51 0.22
CA TYR A 116 -19.62 -18.19 0.79
C TYR A 116 -20.43 -18.00 2.06
N PHE A 117 -19.88 -17.24 2.99
CA PHE A 117 -20.48 -16.95 4.26
C PHE A 117 -20.51 -15.45 4.50
N LYS A 118 -21.66 -14.95 4.95
CA LYS A 118 -21.79 -13.62 5.52
C LYS A 118 -21.42 -13.71 7.00
N LEU A 119 -20.44 -12.91 7.41
CA LEU A 119 -20.00 -12.75 8.78
C LEU A 119 -20.57 -11.45 9.32
N SER A 120 -21.14 -11.45 10.52
CA SER A 120 -21.69 -10.24 11.15
C SER A 120 -21.39 -10.26 12.64
N THR A 121 -21.03 -9.11 13.21
CA THR A 121 -20.70 -9.04 14.64
C THR A 121 -21.96 -9.13 15.50
N VAL A 122 -21.89 -9.91 16.58
CA VAL A 122 -22.97 -10.02 17.58
C VAL A 122 -22.59 -9.19 18.80
N TYR A 123 -23.18 -8.01 18.96
CA TYR A 123 -23.01 -7.22 20.18
C TYR A 123 -23.93 -7.77 21.28
N GLN A 124 -23.37 -8.23 22.40
CA GLN A 124 -24.16 -8.40 23.62
C GLN A 124 -24.48 -7.01 24.16
N GLU A 125 -25.76 -6.63 24.16
CA GLU A 125 -26.24 -5.42 24.82
C GLU A 125 -25.94 -5.50 26.33
N GLY A 126 -24.81 -4.90 26.72
CA GLY A 126 -24.41 -4.69 28.10
C GLY A 126 -24.21 -3.21 28.36
N SER A 127 -25.26 -2.56 28.87
CA SER A 127 -25.28 -1.23 29.52
C SER A 127 -24.75 -0.02 28.73
N SER A 128 -25.65 0.77 28.14
CA SER A 128 -25.89 2.18 28.53
C SER A 128 -26.70 2.88 27.44
N GLU A 129 -27.61 3.72 27.88
CA GLU A 129 -28.66 4.39 27.13
C GLU A 129 -28.16 5.41 26.07
N MET A 130 -28.99 5.58 25.04
CA MET A 130 -29.11 6.71 24.10
C MET A 130 -27.90 7.08 23.22
N ILE A 131 -27.73 6.43 22.05
CA ILE A 131 -27.05 7.04 20.89
C ILE A 131 -27.73 6.59 19.57
N ASP A 132 -28.05 7.59 18.74
CA ASP A 132 -28.46 7.61 17.33
C ASP A 132 -28.82 6.30 16.62
N ALA A 133 -30.07 6.27 16.13
CA ALA A 133 -30.70 5.20 15.35
C ALA A 133 -30.11 4.94 13.93
N ASP A 134 -28.87 5.37 13.66
CA ASP A 134 -28.17 5.18 12.38
C ASP A 134 -26.78 4.52 12.52
N LYS A 135 -26.31 4.24 13.76
CA LYS A 135 -25.05 3.52 14.03
C LYS A 135 -25.22 2.05 14.46
N GLY A 136 -26.44 1.52 14.38
CA GLY A 136 -26.81 0.18 14.87
C GLY A 136 -26.76 -0.95 13.84
N LYS A 137 -26.17 -0.76 12.66
CA LYS A 137 -25.96 -1.86 11.71
C LYS A 137 -24.59 -2.47 12.01
N GLY A 138 -24.57 -3.63 12.68
CA GLY A 138 -23.34 -4.36 12.93
C GLY A 138 -22.53 -4.51 11.63
N ARG A 139 -21.21 -4.32 11.70
CA ARG A 139 -20.35 -4.50 10.53
C ARG A 139 -20.47 -5.93 10.04
N SER A 140 -20.64 -6.08 8.73
CA SER A 140 -20.70 -7.38 8.09
C SER A 140 -19.72 -7.44 6.94
N THR A 141 -19.04 -8.57 6.80
CA THR A 141 -18.15 -8.85 5.67
C THR A 141 -18.46 -10.24 5.14
N HIS A 142 -18.03 -10.53 3.92
CA HIS A 142 -18.19 -11.85 3.31
C HIS A 142 -16.86 -12.57 3.27
N SER A 143 -16.92 -13.90 3.27
CA SER A 143 -15.72 -14.73 3.29
C SER A 143 -15.99 -16.08 2.65
N GLY A 144 -14.99 -16.62 1.98
CA GLY A 144 -14.99 -18.02 1.53
C GLY A 144 -14.51 -18.96 2.64
N VAL A 145 -14.69 -20.27 2.48
CA VAL A 145 -14.10 -21.27 3.38
C VAL A 145 -12.79 -21.83 2.81
N LEU A 146 -11.75 -21.92 3.64
CA LEU A 146 -10.50 -22.59 3.29
C LEU A 146 -10.58 -24.09 3.60
N GLU A 147 -10.92 -24.41 4.85
CA GLU A 147 -10.94 -25.78 5.38
C GLU A 147 -11.88 -25.89 6.60
N PHE A 148 -12.29 -27.12 6.90
CA PHE A 148 -13.20 -27.44 8.00
C PHE A 148 -12.46 -28.12 9.17
N THR A 149 -11.45 -27.44 9.71
CA THR A 149 -10.55 -27.97 10.75
C THR A 149 -10.55 -27.17 12.05
N ALA A 150 -11.44 -26.20 12.21
CA ALA A 150 -11.53 -25.42 13.43
C ALA A 150 -12.13 -26.25 14.59
N ASP A 151 -11.79 -25.89 15.83
CA ASP A 151 -12.39 -26.49 17.01
C ASP A 151 -13.89 -26.18 17.07
N GLU A 152 -14.68 -27.14 17.57
CA GLU A 152 -16.13 -26.99 17.68
C GLU A 152 -16.51 -25.77 18.54
N GLY A 153 -17.38 -24.91 17.99
CA GLY A 153 -17.76 -23.64 18.60
C GLY A 153 -16.90 -22.43 18.21
N PHE A 154 -15.79 -22.64 17.50
CA PHE A 154 -14.86 -21.58 17.09
C PHE A 154 -14.79 -21.41 15.57
N VAL A 155 -14.43 -20.20 15.13
CA VAL A 155 -14.18 -19.87 13.72
C VAL A 155 -12.85 -19.16 13.56
N GLY A 156 -11.99 -19.69 12.69
CA GLY A 156 -10.69 -19.10 12.39
C GLY A 156 -10.82 -17.97 11.37
N LEU A 157 -10.55 -16.73 11.77
CA LEU A 157 -10.58 -15.56 10.91
C LEU A 157 -9.16 -15.09 10.53
N PRO A 158 -8.86 -14.91 9.23
CA PRO A 158 -7.60 -14.34 8.80
C PRO A 158 -7.49 -12.85 9.18
N PRO A 159 -6.28 -12.27 9.20
CA PRO A 159 -6.07 -10.89 9.66
C PRO A 159 -6.90 -9.84 8.90
N HIS A 160 -7.11 -10.05 7.60
CA HIS A 160 -7.93 -9.17 6.75
C HIS A 160 -9.40 -9.13 7.21
N VAL A 161 -10.02 -10.30 7.37
CA VAL A 161 -11.43 -10.42 7.82
C VAL A 161 -11.58 -9.89 9.24
N TRP A 162 -10.60 -10.17 10.11
CA TRP A 162 -10.58 -9.64 11.48
C TRP A 162 -10.59 -8.12 11.51
N GLN A 163 -9.76 -7.45 10.69
CA GLN A 163 -9.66 -5.99 10.66
C GLN A 163 -10.95 -5.32 10.14
N ASN A 164 -11.62 -5.94 9.17
CA ASN A 164 -12.88 -5.41 8.63
C ASN A 164 -14.03 -5.54 9.64
N LEU A 165 -14.10 -6.66 10.37
CA LEU A 165 -15.11 -6.90 11.41
C LEU A 165 -14.84 -6.12 12.71
N PHE A 166 -13.58 -6.01 13.14
CA PHE A 166 -13.17 -5.44 14.43
C PHE A 166 -12.09 -4.35 14.26
N PRO A 167 -12.46 -3.14 13.82
CA PRO A 167 -11.51 -2.06 13.49
C PRO A 167 -10.92 -1.33 14.72
N VAL A 168 -11.64 -1.27 15.85
CA VAL A 168 -11.29 -0.38 16.98
C VAL A 168 -11.22 -1.12 18.31
N ASP A 169 -12.18 -2.01 18.60
CA ASP A 169 -12.21 -2.77 19.86
C ASP A 169 -12.42 -4.26 19.58
N THR A 170 -11.52 -5.10 20.08
CA THR A 170 -11.79 -6.54 20.18
C THR A 170 -12.59 -6.78 21.45
N PRO A 171 -13.86 -7.20 21.36
CA PRO A 171 -14.62 -7.57 22.55
C PRO A 171 -13.92 -8.73 23.28
N ASN A 172 -14.12 -8.83 24.59
CA ASN A 172 -13.54 -9.92 25.41
C ASN A 172 -13.89 -11.32 24.87
N ILE A 173 -15.05 -11.45 24.21
CA ILE A 173 -15.49 -12.67 23.52
C ILE A 173 -16.08 -12.23 22.17
N PRO A 174 -15.35 -12.35 21.06
CA PRO A 174 -15.80 -11.92 19.73
C PRO A 174 -16.74 -12.97 19.13
N LEU A 175 -18.01 -12.90 19.51
CA LEU A 175 -19.06 -13.71 18.88
C LEU A 175 -19.42 -13.14 17.51
N ILE A 176 -19.41 -13.99 16.50
CA ILE A 176 -19.83 -13.64 15.14
C ILE A 176 -20.93 -14.59 14.68
N GLU A 177 -21.86 -14.03 13.93
CA GLU A 177 -22.85 -14.77 13.17
C GLU A 177 -22.25 -15.18 11.82
N VAL A 178 -22.31 -16.47 11.51
CA VAL A 178 -21.89 -17.07 10.24
C VAL A 178 -23.14 -17.60 9.54
N ARG A 179 -23.48 -16.99 8.40
CA ARG A 179 -24.63 -17.37 7.58
C ARG A 179 -24.20 -17.76 6.18
N TYR A 180 -24.67 -18.89 5.67
CA TYR A 180 -24.42 -19.27 4.27
C TYR A 180 -25.15 -18.33 3.33
N VAL A 181 -24.46 -17.88 2.29
CA VAL A 181 -25.04 -16.99 1.27
C VAL A 181 -24.52 -17.38 -0.11
N TRP A 182 -25.36 -17.23 -1.13
CA TRP A 182 -24.93 -17.29 -2.51
C TRP A 182 -24.54 -15.90 -2.99
N LEU A 183 -23.35 -15.77 -3.59
CA LEU A 183 -22.86 -14.52 -4.15
C LEU A 183 -22.77 -14.60 -5.68
N PRO A 184 -23.28 -13.59 -6.41
CA PRO A 184 -23.06 -13.49 -7.85
C PRO A 184 -21.59 -13.20 -8.16
N LYS A 185 -21.16 -13.61 -9.37
CA LYS A 185 -19.85 -13.24 -9.90
C LYS A 185 -19.78 -11.73 -10.09
N GLY A 186 -18.71 -11.11 -9.60
CA GLY A 186 -18.47 -9.69 -9.78
C GLY A 186 -18.23 -9.34 -11.24
N THR A 187 -18.68 -8.17 -11.67
CA THR A 187 -18.40 -7.62 -13.00
C THR A 187 -17.66 -6.29 -12.95
N TYR A 188 -17.88 -5.51 -11.90
CA TYR A 188 -17.25 -4.21 -11.71
C TYR A 188 -16.97 -3.95 -10.23
N ALA A 189 -15.82 -3.37 -9.93
CA ALA A 189 -15.42 -2.91 -8.60
C ALA A 189 -14.79 -1.52 -8.67
N LYS A 190 -15.33 -0.59 -7.89
CA LYS A 190 -14.77 0.74 -7.69
C LYS A 190 -13.97 0.77 -6.40
N LEU A 191 -12.70 1.06 -6.50
CA LEU A 191 -11.75 0.98 -5.40
C LEU A 191 -11.11 2.34 -5.14
N GLN A 192 -10.92 2.65 -3.87
CA GLN A 192 -10.24 3.86 -3.45
C GLN A 192 -9.04 3.52 -2.56
N PRO A 193 -7.82 3.91 -2.94
CA PRO A 193 -6.66 3.75 -2.07
C PRO A 193 -6.77 4.76 -0.91
N LEU A 194 -6.55 4.29 0.32
CA LEU A 194 -6.54 5.17 1.50
C LEU A 194 -5.34 6.13 1.52
N ARG A 195 -4.32 5.84 0.69
CA ARG A 195 -3.07 6.60 0.58
C ARG A 195 -2.81 6.98 -0.88
N VAL A 196 -2.25 8.16 -1.09
CA VAL A 196 -1.75 8.58 -2.41
C VAL A 196 -0.59 7.68 -2.86
N GLY A 197 -0.41 7.52 -4.16
CA GLY A 197 0.72 6.79 -4.75
C GLY A 197 0.43 5.38 -5.26
N PHE A 198 -0.74 4.79 -4.96
CA PHE A 198 -1.10 3.47 -5.55
C PHE A 198 -1.28 3.56 -7.07
N SER A 199 -1.96 4.59 -7.57
CA SER A 199 -2.14 4.81 -9.02
C SER A 199 -0.85 5.12 -9.76
N ASP A 200 0.17 5.59 -9.03
CA ASP A 200 1.51 5.85 -9.56
C ASP A 200 2.33 4.57 -9.70
N LEU A 201 1.85 3.45 -9.14
CA LEU A 201 2.53 2.18 -9.26
C LEU A 201 2.48 1.68 -10.71
N PRO A 202 3.63 1.21 -11.21
CA PRO A 202 3.74 0.51 -12.48
C PRO A 202 2.91 -0.78 -12.42
N ASN A 203 2.20 -1.12 -13.51
CA ASN A 203 1.38 -2.33 -13.57
C ASN A 203 0.42 -2.51 -12.36
N HIS A 204 -0.09 -1.42 -11.77
CA HIS A 204 -1.04 -1.46 -10.64
C HIS A 204 -2.21 -2.42 -10.86
N LYS A 205 -2.64 -2.62 -12.12
CA LYS A 205 -3.65 -3.61 -12.49
C LYS A 205 -3.24 -5.06 -12.18
N ALA A 206 -2.03 -5.45 -12.57
CA ALA A 206 -1.53 -6.82 -12.34
C ALA A 206 -1.32 -7.09 -10.84
N ILE A 207 -0.77 -6.11 -10.11
CA ILE A 207 -0.57 -6.19 -8.66
C ILE A 207 -1.93 -6.39 -7.96
N LEU A 208 -2.92 -5.62 -8.38
CA LEU A 208 -4.27 -5.70 -7.84
C LEU A 208 -4.93 -7.04 -8.18
N GLU A 209 -4.74 -7.54 -9.41
CA GLU A 209 -5.22 -8.84 -9.84
C GLU A 209 -4.61 -9.98 -9.00
N THR A 210 -3.29 -9.99 -8.79
CA THR A 210 -2.62 -10.97 -7.93
C THR A 210 -3.17 -10.91 -6.51
N SER A 211 -3.36 -9.71 -5.97
CA SER A 211 -3.92 -9.53 -4.64
C SER A 211 -5.35 -10.07 -4.56
N LEU A 212 -6.22 -9.70 -5.51
CA LEU A 212 -7.62 -10.13 -5.54
C LEU A 212 -7.76 -11.65 -5.70
N ARG A 213 -6.83 -12.34 -6.39
CA ARG A 213 -6.83 -13.82 -6.48
C ARG A 213 -6.68 -14.51 -5.12
N GLN A 214 -6.16 -13.82 -4.11
CA GLN A 214 -6.07 -14.38 -2.75
C GLN A 214 -7.42 -14.33 -2.03
N HIS A 215 -8.33 -13.48 -2.47
CA HIS A 215 -9.67 -13.32 -1.93
C HIS A 215 -10.69 -14.15 -2.73
N ALA A 216 -11.74 -14.61 -2.06
CA ALA A 216 -12.88 -15.30 -2.63
C ALA A 216 -14.05 -14.34 -2.86
N THR A 217 -14.17 -13.33 -2.02
CA THR A 217 -15.27 -12.37 -1.98
C THR A 217 -14.77 -10.95 -1.79
N LEU A 218 -15.57 -9.99 -2.24
CA LEU A 218 -15.43 -8.57 -1.90
C LEU A 218 -16.80 -8.06 -1.45
N SER A 219 -16.83 -7.28 -0.37
CA SER A 219 -18.01 -6.52 0.05
C SER A 219 -17.76 -5.03 -0.06
N GLU A 220 -18.83 -4.26 -0.26
CA GLU A 220 -18.81 -2.81 -0.16
C GLU A 220 -18.34 -2.38 1.24
N ASP A 221 -17.53 -1.32 1.32
CA ASP A 221 -16.83 -0.83 2.51
C ASP A 221 -15.72 -1.73 3.09
N ASP A 222 -15.47 -2.92 2.54
CA ASP A 222 -14.33 -3.73 2.97
C ASP A 222 -13.01 -3.04 2.60
N ILE A 223 -12.02 -3.14 3.50
CA ILE A 223 -10.65 -2.67 3.25
C ILE A 223 -9.77 -3.91 3.06
N PHE A 224 -9.14 -4.01 1.90
CA PHE A 224 -8.15 -5.05 1.63
C PHE A 224 -6.77 -4.45 1.40
N THR A 225 -5.76 -5.28 1.56
CA THR A 225 -4.36 -4.86 1.56
C THR A 225 -3.66 -5.43 0.34
N VAL A 226 -2.99 -4.55 -0.40
CA VAL A 226 -2.21 -4.86 -1.59
C VAL A 226 -0.75 -4.58 -1.26
N ASN A 227 0.10 -5.58 -1.46
CA ASN A 227 1.53 -5.46 -1.22
C ASN A 227 2.27 -5.24 -2.54
N TYR A 228 3.21 -4.29 -2.55
CA TYR A 228 4.16 -4.09 -3.65
C TYR A 228 5.57 -3.95 -3.09
N GLY A 229 6.37 -5.01 -3.21
CA GLY A 229 7.67 -5.08 -2.56
C GLY A 229 7.54 -4.97 -1.04
N GLU A 230 8.13 -3.94 -0.44
CA GLU A 230 8.04 -3.65 1.00
C GLU A 230 6.86 -2.73 1.36
N LEU A 231 6.13 -2.22 0.37
CA LEU A 231 5.04 -1.27 0.61
C LEU A 231 3.72 -1.99 0.75
N VAL A 232 2.91 -1.47 1.68
CA VAL A 232 1.60 -2.00 2.01
C VAL A 232 0.57 -0.92 1.73
N TYR A 233 -0.25 -1.12 0.70
CA TYR A 233 -1.33 -0.22 0.32
C TYR A 233 -2.67 -0.79 0.80
N LYS A 234 -3.48 0.06 1.44
CA LYS A 234 -4.85 -0.31 1.82
C LYS A 234 -5.82 0.31 0.83
N LEU A 235 -6.70 -0.50 0.27
CA LEU A 235 -7.74 -0.08 -0.67
C LEU A 235 -9.11 -0.39 -0.07
N GLN A 236 -9.98 0.61 -0.06
CA GLN A 236 -11.38 0.48 0.33
C GLN A 236 -12.24 0.22 -0.91
N VAL A 237 -13.20 -0.69 -0.78
CA VAL A 237 -14.21 -0.96 -1.81
C VAL A 237 -15.34 0.06 -1.68
N LEU A 238 -15.58 0.88 -2.71
CA LEU A 238 -16.64 1.89 -2.71
C LEU A 238 -17.93 1.39 -3.35
N GLU A 239 -17.84 0.64 -4.45
CA GLU A 239 -19.01 0.17 -5.20
C GLU A 239 -18.70 -1.17 -5.86
N LEU A 240 -19.69 -2.07 -5.86
CA LEU A 240 -19.61 -3.37 -6.52
C LEU A 240 -20.85 -3.61 -7.39
N LYS A 241 -20.67 -4.35 -8.50
CA LYS A 241 -21.77 -4.82 -9.35
C LYS A 241 -21.65 -6.32 -9.60
N PRO A 242 -22.78 -7.05 -9.63
CA PRO A 242 -24.17 -6.57 -9.64
C PRO A 242 -24.81 -6.37 -8.24
N SER A 243 -24.09 -6.67 -7.16
CA SER A 243 -24.59 -6.57 -5.78
C SER A 243 -23.54 -5.90 -4.89
N SER A 244 -23.93 -5.49 -3.68
CA SER A 244 -23.02 -4.91 -2.67
C SER A 244 -22.01 -5.92 -2.10
N SER A 245 -22.12 -7.20 -2.48
CA SER A 245 -21.11 -8.22 -2.20
C SER A 245 -21.06 -9.20 -3.35
N VAL A 246 -19.86 -9.54 -3.81
CA VAL A 246 -19.66 -10.35 -5.02
C VAL A 246 -18.57 -11.38 -4.81
N SER A 247 -18.65 -12.47 -5.58
CA SER A 247 -17.54 -13.42 -5.70
C SER A 247 -16.51 -12.93 -6.71
N VAL A 248 -15.24 -13.04 -6.33
CA VAL A 248 -14.08 -12.71 -7.19
C VAL A 248 -13.30 -13.94 -7.64
N LEU A 249 -13.82 -15.15 -7.37
CA LEU A 249 -13.20 -16.41 -7.77
C LEU A 249 -13.38 -16.67 -9.26
N GLU A 250 -12.25 -16.74 -9.99
CA GLU A 250 -12.22 -17.07 -11.42
C GLU A 250 -13.18 -16.18 -12.24
N THR A 251 -13.08 -14.86 -11.98
CA THR A 251 -13.90 -13.83 -12.63
C THR A 251 -13.02 -12.71 -13.14
N ASP A 252 -13.31 -12.25 -14.35
CA ASP A 252 -12.75 -11.02 -14.90
C ASP A 252 -13.62 -9.85 -14.41
N ILE A 253 -13.10 -9.09 -13.45
CA ILE A 253 -13.77 -7.93 -12.87
C ILE A 253 -13.12 -6.66 -13.42
N GLU A 254 -13.94 -5.74 -13.94
CA GLU A 254 -13.47 -4.41 -14.31
C GLU A 254 -13.22 -3.59 -13.04
N VAL A 255 -11.98 -3.13 -12.86
CA VAL A 255 -11.58 -2.35 -11.69
C VAL A 255 -11.37 -0.89 -12.07
N ASP A 256 -12.05 0.01 -11.36
CA ASP A 256 -11.91 1.45 -11.47
C ASP A 256 -11.29 2.02 -10.19
N ILE A 257 -10.16 2.71 -10.32
CA ILE A 257 -9.39 3.25 -9.19
C ILE A 257 -9.61 4.75 -9.10
N VAL A 258 -10.19 5.20 -7.99
CA VAL A 258 -10.42 6.62 -7.70
C VAL A 258 -9.19 7.21 -7.00
N GLY A 259 -9.02 8.53 -7.05
CA GLY A 259 -8.00 9.23 -6.26
C GLY A 259 -8.20 9.05 -4.75
N ALA A 260 -7.08 9.01 -4.00
CA ALA A 260 -7.12 8.90 -2.55
C ALA A 260 -7.80 10.13 -1.92
N ASP A 261 -8.49 9.91 -0.80
CA ASP A 261 -9.09 11.01 -0.04
C ASP A 261 -7.99 11.78 0.70
N THR A 262 -7.91 13.09 0.48
CA THR A 262 -6.81 13.97 0.92
C THR A 262 -6.72 14.20 2.44
N ASP A 263 -7.59 13.56 3.23
CA ASP A 263 -7.75 13.79 4.68
C ASP A 263 -7.03 12.77 5.58
N SER A 264 -6.24 11.83 5.03
CA SER A 264 -5.46 10.89 5.84
C SER A 264 -4.10 11.46 6.29
N GLU A 265 -3.78 11.22 7.56
CA GLU A 265 -2.74 11.88 8.35
C GLU A 265 -1.35 11.94 7.70
N LYS A 266 -0.66 13.05 7.96
CA LYS A 266 0.74 13.34 7.61
C LYS A 266 1.72 12.40 8.36
N THR A 267 1.66 11.11 8.12
CA THR A 267 2.85 10.27 8.32
C THR A 267 3.85 10.62 7.22
N HIS A 268 5.13 10.78 7.57
CA HIS A 268 6.24 11.05 6.65
C HIS A 268 6.42 9.86 5.67
N GLU A 269 5.49 9.73 4.72
CA GLU A 269 5.39 8.56 3.86
C GLU A 269 5.87 8.88 2.44
N ASN A 270 6.45 7.85 1.83
CA ASN A 270 7.20 7.94 0.58
C ASN A 270 6.26 8.18 -0.61
N VAL A 271 5.87 9.44 -0.85
CA VAL A 271 5.11 9.85 -2.03
C VAL A 271 6.08 10.16 -3.17
N LEU A 272 5.86 9.56 -4.34
CA LEU A 272 6.60 9.86 -5.58
C LEU A 272 6.05 11.12 -6.24
N LYS A 273 6.82 12.21 -6.21
CA LYS A 273 6.44 13.43 -6.91
C LYS A 273 6.81 13.31 -8.40
N PRO A 274 5.90 13.60 -9.34
CA PRO A 274 6.25 13.60 -10.76
C PRO A 274 7.24 14.73 -11.06
N LEU A 275 8.24 14.44 -11.88
CA LEU A 275 9.25 15.38 -12.31
C LEU A 275 9.35 15.31 -13.84
N THR A 276 9.09 16.44 -14.50
CA THR A 276 9.08 16.54 -15.96
C THR A 276 10.39 17.13 -16.46
N PHE A 277 10.80 16.73 -17.66
CA PHE A 277 12.04 17.25 -18.23
C PHE A 277 12.00 18.77 -18.38
N GLY A 278 13.06 19.46 -17.94
CA GLY A 278 13.18 20.91 -18.02
C GLY A 278 12.47 21.68 -16.90
N THR A 279 11.69 21.02 -16.04
CA THR A 279 11.12 21.67 -14.86
C THR A 279 11.97 21.38 -13.63
N SER A 280 11.88 22.30 -12.66
CA SER A 280 12.64 22.23 -11.43
C SER A 280 11.68 22.26 -10.25
N GLU A 281 11.69 21.21 -9.45
CA GLU A 281 10.81 21.04 -8.30
C GLU A 281 11.54 21.39 -7.01
N SER A 282 10.87 22.11 -6.11
CA SER A 282 11.44 22.44 -4.79
C SER A 282 11.06 21.37 -3.76
N GLY A 283 11.99 21.06 -2.87
CA GLY A 283 11.85 20.04 -1.84
C GLY A 283 12.48 20.46 -0.53
N THR A 284 12.06 19.80 0.55
CA THR A 284 12.70 19.90 1.86
C THR A 284 12.82 18.51 2.42
N VAL A 285 14.02 18.14 2.89
CA VAL A 285 14.29 16.83 3.48
C VAL A 285 15.02 17.00 4.80
N ASP A 286 14.55 16.31 5.84
CA ASP A 286 15.18 16.27 7.15
C ASP A 286 16.27 15.18 7.21
N GLU A 287 17.18 15.31 8.17
CA GLU A 287 18.22 14.32 8.40
C GLU A 287 17.62 12.92 8.61
N GLY A 288 18.15 11.92 7.92
CA GLY A 288 17.68 10.53 7.98
C GLY A 288 16.43 10.22 7.15
N HIS A 289 15.83 11.22 6.51
CA HIS A 289 14.59 11.05 5.73
C HIS A 289 14.85 11.09 4.22
N TYR A 290 13.88 10.59 3.46
CA TYR A 290 13.89 10.59 2.00
C TYR A 290 12.76 11.45 1.44
N SER A 291 13.01 12.02 0.27
CA SER A 291 12.01 12.59 -0.61
C SER A 291 12.15 11.95 -1.98
N TYR A 292 11.04 11.52 -2.56
CA TYR A 292 11.06 10.72 -3.79
C TYR A 292 10.42 11.46 -4.96
N TYR A 293 11.05 11.33 -6.13
CA TYR A 293 10.60 11.88 -7.39
C TYR A 293 10.59 10.80 -8.47
N LYS A 294 9.77 10.95 -9.49
CA LYS A 294 9.71 10.04 -10.64
C LYS A 294 9.77 10.79 -11.96
N PHE A 295 10.48 10.26 -12.94
CA PHE A 295 10.46 10.74 -14.32
C PHE A 295 10.44 9.55 -15.29
N SER A 296 9.97 9.76 -16.51
CA SER A 296 9.86 8.70 -17.53
C SER A 296 10.63 9.07 -18.78
N ILE A 297 11.45 8.16 -19.27
CA ILE A 297 12.12 8.24 -20.57
C ILE A 297 11.26 7.51 -21.58
N ASP A 298 10.72 8.24 -22.55
CA ASP A 298 10.01 7.72 -23.72
C ASP A 298 10.98 7.15 -24.77
N ASN A 299 10.45 6.35 -25.69
CA ASN A 299 11.26 5.69 -26.73
C ASN A 299 12.00 6.70 -27.62
N ASP A 300 11.38 7.83 -27.98
CA ASP A 300 11.98 8.83 -28.86
C ASP A 300 13.19 9.52 -28.18
N THR A 301 13.08 9.78 -26.89
CA THR A 301 14.19 10.31 -26.08
C THR A 301 15.27 9.25 -25.86
N TRP A 302 14.88 7.99 -25.64
CA TRP A 302 15.82 6.87 -25.52
C TRP A 302 16.64 6.65 -26.80
N GLU A 303 16.02 6.70 -27.98
CA GLU A 303 16.72 6.54 -29.26
C GLU A 303 17.85 7.57 -29.44
N LYS A 304 17.61 8.83 -29.04
CA LYS A 304 18.63 9.90 -29.06
C LYS A 304 19.76 9.68 -28.06
N ILE A 305 19.47 9.04 -26.93
CA ILE A 305 20.49 8.69 -25.93
C ILE A 305 21.31 7.50 -26.43
N ALA A 306 20.64 6.46 -26.94
CA ALA A 306 21.25 5.26 -27.47
C ALA A 306 22.17 5.53 -28.67
N SER A 307 21.83 6.51 -29.52
CA SER A 307 22.71 6.99 -30.60
C SER A 307 23.94 7.77 -30.09
N GLY A 308 23.95 8.17 -28.82
CA GLY A 308 25.00 8.97 -28.19
C GLY A 308 24.82 10.48 -28.35
N ASP A 309 23.72 10.93 -28.96
CA ASP A 309 23.47 12.35 -29.26
C ASP A 309 22.92 13.13 -28.06
N ALA A 310 22.49 12.45 -27.01
CA ALA A 310 21.93 13.05 -25.81
C ALA A 310 22.33 12.33 -24.52
N LYS A 311 22.34 13.06 -23.41
CA LYS A 311 22.57 12.56 -22.05
C LYS A 311 21.49 13.11 -21.12
N ILE A 312 21.15 12.36 -20.08
CA ILE A 312 20.24 12.82 -19.04
C ILE A 312 21.07 13.37 -17.89
N GLU A 313 20.77 14.59 -17.48
CA GLU A 313 21.37 15.27 -16.35
C GLU A 313 20.33 15.40 -15.24
N VAL A 314 20.55 14.72 -14.12
CA VAL A 314 19.77 14.90 -12.89
C VAL A 314 20.56 15.80 -11.97
N LYS A 315 20.01 16.98 -11.68
CA LYS A 315 20.68 18.03 -10.91
C LYS A 315 19.90 18.35 -9.64
N ILE A 316 20.60 18.43 -8.52
CA ILE A 316 20.09 18.98 -7.27
C ILE A 316 20.94 20.16 -6.83
N GLU A 317 20.27 21.28 -6.61
CA GLU A 317 20.86 22.49 -6.05
C GLU A 317 20.31 22.70 -4.65
N ALA A 318 21.17 22.60 -3.64
CA ALA A 318 20.82 22.91 -2.26
C ALA A 318 20.92 24.44 -2.02
N GLU A 319 20.03 24.99 -1.20
CA GLU A 319 20.11 26.41 -0.81
C GLU A 319 21.40 26.71 -0.02
N PRO A 320 22.01 27.90 -0.18
CA PRO A 320 23.20 28.27 0.59
C PRO A 320 22.91 28.26 2.10
N ASN A 321 23.78 27.62 2.89
CA ASN A 321 23.63 27.34 4.34
C ASN A 321 22.58 26.30 4.74
N SER A 322 22.04 25.52 3.80
CA SER A 322 21.22 24.36 4.11
C SER A 322 22.08 23.13 4.42
N GLY A 323 21.47 22.06 4.93
CA GLY A 323 22.16 20.81 5.24
C GLY A 323 22.78 20.11 4.01
N ASP A 324 23.25 18.89 4.21
CA ASP A 324 23.82 18.06 3.16
C ASP A 324 22.83 16.96 2.75
N THR A 325 22.78 16.66 1.45
CA THR A 325 21.89 15.63 0.88
C THR A 325 22.69 14.54 0.20
N ASP A 326 22.05 13.47 -0.22
CA ASP A 326 22.57 12.48 -1.18
C ASP A 326 21.48 12.13 -2.20
N ILE A 327 21.90 11.72 -3.40
CA ILE A 327 20.98 11.30 -4.46
C ILE A 327 21.16 9.83 -4.74
N TYR A 328 20.04 9.13 -4.86
CA TYR A 328 19.97 7.75 -5.30
C TYR A 328 18.96 7.64 -6.44
N ILE A 329 19.34 7.00 -7.54
CA ILE A 329 18.48 6.79 -8.70
C ILE A 329 18.35 5.29 -8.94
N SER A 330 17.14 4.85 -9.24
CA SER A 330 16.86 3.50 -9.69
C SER A 330 15.91 3.50 -10.87
N LYS A 331 16.09 2.56 -11.78
CA LYS A 331 15.07 2.21 -12.76
C LYS A 331 13.99 1.34 -12.13
N HIS A 332 12.79 1.47 -12.67
CA HIS A 332 11.70 0.52 -12.45
C HIS A 332 12.22 -0.94 -12.64
N PRO A 333 11.97 -1.86 -11.69
CA PRO A 333 10.84 -1.87 -10.76
C PRO A 333 11.12 -1.35 -9.35
N LEU A 334 12.35 -0.93 -9.04
CA LEU A 334 12.68 -0.35 -7.74
C LEU A 334 12.16 1.08 -7.66
N ILE A 335 11.10 1.29 -6.88
CA ILE A 335 10.39 2.57 -6.80
C ILE A 335 11.01 3.53 -5.79
N PHE A 336 11.54 3.01 -4.68
CA PHE A 336 12.07 3.81 -3.58
C PHE A 336 13.55 3.50 -3.40
N PRO A 337 14.44 4.13 -4.19
CA PRO A 337 15.87 3.92 -4.04
C PRO A 337 16.33 4.36 -2.65
N THR A 338 17.12 3.53 -2.01
CA THR A 338 17.70 3.80 -0.68
C THR A 338 19.21 3.85 -0.78
N ARG A 339 19.86 4.16 0.35
CA ARG A 339 21.33 4.14 0.48
C ARG A 339 21.93 2.78 0.09
N HIS A 340 21.15 1.71 0.22
CA HIS A 340 21.61 0.34 -0.02
C HIS A 340 21.06 -0.24 -1.33
N GLN A 341 19.83 0.14 -1.71
CA GLN A 341 19.17 -0.31 -2.94
C GLN A 341 19.07 0.84 -3.93
N HIS A 342 19.97 0.91 -4.90
CA HIS A 342 19.93 1.89 -6.00
C HIS A 342 20.83 1.41 -7.16
N GLU A 343 20.69 2.04 -8.33
CA GLU A 343 21.54 1.78 -9.48
C GLU A 343 22.60 2.87 -9.68
N TRP A 344 22.24 4.12 -9.41
CA TRP A 344 23.17 5.26 -9.48
C TRP A 344 23.07 6.12 -8.23
N SER A 345 24.16 6.79 -7.86
CA SER A 345 24.16 7.69 -6.71
C SER A 345 25.24 8.79 -6.79
N SER A 346 24.98 9.93 -6.12
CA SER A 346 25.95 11.03 -5.96
C SER A 346 25.99 11.52 -4.51
N HIS A 347 27.21 11.68 -3.99
CA HIS A 347 27.49 12.02 -2.59
C HIS A 347 28.22 13.35 -2.45
N ASP A 348 28.36 14.10 -3.54
CA ASP A 348 29.11 15.36 -3.58
C ASP A 348 28.52 16.39 -2.61
N ILE A 349 29.36 17.21 -2.00
CA ILE A 349 28.90 18.26 -1.08
C ILE A 349 28.38 19.45 -1.90
N GLY A 350 27.16 19.90 -1.61
CA GLY A 350 26.54 21.05 -2.28
C GLY A 350 25.71 20.65 -3.51
N SER A 351 26.00 21.25 -4.68
CA SER A 351 25.27 20.95 -5.91
C SER A 351 25.68 19.59 -6.46
N LYS A 352 24.71 18.70 -6.65
CA LYS A 352 24.94 17.35 -7.16
C LYS A 352 24.45 17.24 -8.59
N VAL A 353 25.29 16.71 -9.47
CA VAL A 353 24.95 16.48 -10.87
C VAL A 353 25.25 15.03 -11.18
N LEU A 354 24.24 14.29 -11.60
CA LEU A 354 24.38 12.90 -12.04
C LEU A 354 24.03 12.83 -13.53
N ILE A 355 25.00 12.39 -14.33
CA ILE A 355 24.87 12.30 -15.79
C ILE A 355 24.71 10.83 -16.18
N LEU A 356 23.55 10.48 -16.73
CA LEU A 356 23.24 9.16 -17.27
C LEU A 356 23.45 9.18 -18.80
N SER A 357 24.13 8.17 -19.34
CA SER A 357 24.51 8.11 -20.76
C SER A 357 24.35 6.70 -21.35
N SER A 358 24.49 6.57 -22.68
CA SER A 358 24.46 5.27 -23.37
C SER A 358 25.56 4.28 -22.95
N LYS A 359 26.55 4.71 -22.15
CA LYS A 359 27.55 3.81 -21.58
C LYS A 359 27.02 3.00 -20.40
N ASP A 360 25.90 3.42 -19.81
CA ASP A 360 25.27 2.77 -18.68
C ASP A 360 24.37 1.62 -19.17
N LYS A 361 24.83 0.38 -18.99
CA LYS A 361 24.14 -0.83 -19.51
C LYS A 361 22.73 -1.04 -18.97
N SER A 362 22.37 -0.43 -17.84
CA SER A 362 21.03 -0.52 -17.23
C SER A 362 20.05 0.56 -17.70
N LEU A 363 20.56 1.61 -18.37
CA LEU A 363 19.73 2.69 -18.89
C LEU A 363 18.98 2.19 -20.13
N GLU A 364 17.66 2.30 -20.13
CA GLU A 364 16.76 2.06 -21.28
C GLU A 364 15.52 2.97 -21.19
N ALA A 365 14.62 2.93 -22.18
CA ALA A 365 13.30 3.54 -22.03
C ALA A 365 12.54 2.97 -20.81
N GLY A 366 11.86 3.82 -20.05
CA GLY A 366 11.14 3.40 -18.85
C GLY A 366 11.02 4.48 -17.78
N THR A 367 10.45 4.09 -16.63
CA THR A 367 10.27 4.98 -15.47
C THR A 367 11.46 4.86 -14.51
N TYR A 368 11.92 6.00 -14.03
CA TYR A 368 13.02 6.14 -13.09
C TYR A 368 12.54 6.86 -11.84
N SER A 369 13.06 6.42 -10.69
CA SER A 369 12.83 7.04 -9.39
C SER A 369 14.11 7.69 -8.89
N VAL A 370 13.96 8.88 -8.29
CA VAL A 370 15.03 9.64 -7.65
C VAL A 370 14.69 9.78 -6.17
N GLY A 371 15.56 9.27 -5.31
CA GLY A 371 15.52 9.44 -3.86
C GLY A 371 16.52 10.50 -3.43
N VAL A 372 16.03 11.59 -2.85
CA VAL A 372 16.83 12.63 -2.21
C VAL A 372 16.86 12.34 -0.72
N TYR A 373 18.04 12.04 -0.19
CA TYR A 373 18.25 11.70 1.21
C TYR A 373 18.85 12.87 1.98
N GLY A 374 18.31 13.20 3.15
CA GLY A 374 18.92 14.17 4.06
C GLY A 374 20.08 13.53 4.83
N PHE A 375 21.32 13.84 4.45
CA PHE A 375 22.50 13.28 5.09
C PHE A 375 22.83 13.97 6.41
N LYS A 376 22.73 15.30 6.48
CA LYS A 376 23.02 16.08 7.69
C LYS A 376 22.21 17.37 7.73
N GLY A 377 21.40 17.55 8.78
CA GLY A 377 20.51 18.71 8.93
C GLY A 377 19.35 18.75 7.93
N THR A 378 18.43 19.68 8.14
CA THR A 378 17.30 19.93 7.22
C THR A 378 17.79 20.70 6.00
N THR A 379 17.53 20.16 4.81
CA THR A 379 18.00 20.71 3.55
C THR A 379 16.85 21.10 2.66
N LYS A 380 16.83 22.36 2.23
CA LYS A 380 15.97 22.84 1.14
C LYS A 380 16.74 22.76 -0.16
N TYR A 381 16.13 22.17 -1.17
CA TYR A 381 16.79 21.92 -2.43
C TYR A 381 15.82 22.08 -3.60
N GLN A 382 16.40 22.23 -4.79
CA GLN A 382 15.69 22.22 -6.06
C GLN A 382 16.23 21.07 -6.91
N VAL A 383 15.36 20.17 -7.35
CA VAL A 383 15.69 19.01 -8.18
C VAL A 383 15.17 19.22 -9.60
N SER A 384 15.99 18.91 -10.60
CA SER A 384 15.63 19.01 -12.01
C SER A 384 16.23 17.87 -12.81
N VAL A 385 15.56 17.49 -13.90
CA VAL A 385 16.03 16.49 -14.85
C VAL A 385 15.99 17.11 -16.23
N ASN A 386 17.13 17.14 -16.91
CA ASN A 386 17.30 17.74 -18.21
C ASN A 386 17.87 16.74 -19.21
N VAL A 387 17.46 16.85 -20.47
CA VAL A 387 18.10 16.15 -21.57
C VAL A 387 19.06 17.12 -22.24
N GLN A 388 20.36 16.90 -22.08
CA GLN A 388 21.38 17.65 -22.80
C GLN A 388 21.68 16.95 -24.12
N GLY A 389 21.37 17.61 -25.24
CA GLY A 389 21.89 17.20 -26.55
C GLY A 389 23.36 17.61 -26.70
N ASP A 390 24.18 16.76 -27.32
CA ASP A 390 25.61 17.04 -27.55
C ASP A 390 25.82 18.28 -28.48
N SER A 391 24.75 18.71 -29.16
CA SER A 391 24.69 19.88 -30.05
C SER A 391 24.88 21.23 -29.36
N ASN A 392 24.87 21.31 -28.02
CA ASN A 392 25.06 22.55 -27.25
C ASN A 392 26.38 22.59 -26.47
N ARG A 393 27.48 22.08 -27.05
CA ARG A 393 28.78 22.71 -26.80
C ARG A 393 28.79 24.04 -27.55
N THR A 394 28.21 25.08 -26.96
CA THR A 394 28.65 26.44 -27.23
C THR A 394 30.15 26.46 -26.95
N VAL A 395 30.92 26.43 -28.04
CA VAL A 395 32.33 26.81 -28.09
C VAL A 395 32.39 28.26 -27.63
N GLY A 396 32.44 28.46 -26.32
CA GLY A 396 32.06 29.75 -25.74
C GLY A 396 32.48 29.89 -24.30
N GLN A 397 33.69 29.43 -23.97
CA GLN A 397 34.58 30.02 -22.95
C GLN A 397 35.97 29.36 -23.02
N GLN A 398 36.54 29.27 -24.23
CA GLN A 398 37.98 29.43 -24.35
C GLN A 398 38.23 30.94 -24.39
N ALA A 399 38.93 31.43 -23.37
CA ALA A 399 39.44 32.79 -23.36
C ALA A 399 40.11 33.09 -24.71
N ALA A 400 39.77 34.26 -25.25
CA ALA A 400 40.22 34.77 -26.54
C ALA A 400 41.69 34.45 -26.82
N SER A 401 41.94 33.75 -27.93
CA SER A 401 43.17 33.83 -28.74
C SER A 401 42.96 33.07 -30.05
N SER A 402 42.10 33.59 -30.93
CA SER A 402 42.11 33.23 -32.34
C SER A 402 43.22 34.03 -33.03
N SER A 403 44.44 33.50 -33.02
CA SER A 403 45.42 33.75 -34.08
C SER A 403 45.82 32.41 -34.70
N SER A 404 45.92 32.41 -36.02
CA SER A 404 46.30 31.33 -36.93
C SER A 404 47.38 30.37 -36.42
N PRO A 405 47.46 29.13 -36.94
CA PRO A 405 48.57 28.23 -36.66
C PRO A 405 49.80 28.73 -37.43
N MET A 406 50.46 29.75 -36.90
CA MET A 406 51.90 29.81 -37.02
C MET A 406 52.45 28.75 -36.06
N ASP A 407 53.33 27.91 -36.57
CA ASP A 407 54.08 26.89 -35.85
C ASP A 407 54.78 27.52 -34.65
N MET A 408 54.09 27.52 -33.49
CA MET A 408 54.60 28.06 -32.25
C MET A 408 55.11 26.89 -31.44
N ASP A 409 56.43 26.81 -31.34
CA ASP A 409 57.14 25.87 -30.48
C ASP A 409 56.55 25.97 -29.05
N THR A 410 55.92 24.90 -28.57
CA THR A 410 55.34 24.80 -27.22
C THR A 410 56.11 23.75 -26.42
N VAL A 411 56.39 24.06 -25.16
CA VAL A 411 57.14 23.19 -24.24
C VAL A 411 56.26 22.87 -23.04
N GLU A 412 56.31 21.61 -22.61
CA GLU A 412 55.61 21.15 -21.41
C GLU A 412 56.28 21.68 -20.15
N CYS A 413 55.51 22.35 -19.30
CA CYS A 413 55.98 22.80 -17.99
C CYS A 413 56.30 21.61 -17.09
N LYS A 414 57.52 21.60 -16.51
CA LYS A 414 57.96 20.50 -15.63
C LYS A 414 57.11 20.35 -14.36
N ASN A 415 56.49 21.44 -13.89
CA ASN A 415 55.68 21.46 -12.67
C ASN A 415 54.20 21.14 -12.96
N CYS A 416 53.51 21.93 -13.78
CA CYS A 416 52.07 21.74 -14.00
C CYS A 416 51.67 20.85 -15.18
N LYS A 417 52.64 20.35 -15.96
CA LYS A 417 52.40 19.47 -17.12
C LYS A 417 51.53 20.08 -18.23
N ARG A 418 51.35 21.41 -18.22
CA ARG A 418 50.68 22.14 -19.31
C ARG A 418 51.67 22.55 -20.38
N TYR A 419 51.24 22.52 -21.64
CA TYR A 419 52.00 22.99 -22.79
C TYR A 419 51.90 24.51 -22.90
N ILE A 420 53.07 25.17 -22.99
CA ILE A 420 53.18 26.62 -22.93
C ILE A 420 54.13 27.06 -24.04
N PRO A 421 53.87 28.18 -24.73
CA PRO A 421 54.79 28.69 -25.75
C PRO A 421 56.22 28.83 -25.21
N SER A 422 57.22 28.35 -25.97
CA SER A 422 58.64 28.36 -25.60
C SER A 422 59.16 29.74 -25.19
N ARG A 423 58.56 30.81 -25.73
CA ARG A 423 58.87 32.20 -25.40
C ARG A 423 58.46 32.64 -23.98
N THR A 424 57.45 32.01 -23.38
CA THR A 424 56.89 32.39 -22.07
C THR A 424 57.09 31.32 -21.00
N ILE A 425 57.68 30.18 -21.34
CA ILE A 425 57.90 29.05 -20.42
C ILE A 425 58.71 29.45 -19.18
N GLY A 426 59.78 30.25 -19.31
CA GLY A 426 60.60 30.65 -18.17
C GLY A 426 59.85 31.50 -17.13
N LEU A 427 59.01 32.43 -17.58
CA LEU A 427 58.14 33.22 -16.70
C LEU A 427 57.06 32.35 -16.06
N HIS A 428 56.45 31.45 -16.85
CA HIS A 428 55.44 30.54 -16.32
C HIS A 428 56.03 29.56 -15.31
N GLU A 429 57.16 28.90 -15.57
CA GLU A 429 57.77 27.94 -14.66
C GLU A 429 58.13 28.59 -13.33
N ALA A 430 58.67 29.81 -13.36
CA ALA A 430 58.99 30.56 -12.15
C ALA A 430 57.73 30.95 -11.35
N TYR A 431 56.62 31.28 -12.00
CA TYR A 431 55.35 31.58 -11.31
C TYR A 431 54.67 30.30 -10.81
N CYS A 432 54.61 29.28 -11.66
CA CYS A 432 53.97 28.00 -11.41
C CYS A 432 54.66 27.24 -10.27
N SER A 433 55.99 27.21 -10.20
CA SER A 433 56.73 26.59 -9.09
C SER A 433 56.52 27.28 -7.74
N ARG A 434 56.15 28.57 -7.74
CA ARG A 434 55.90 29.35 -6.51
C ARG A 434 54.46 29.24 -6.03
N HIS A 435 53.50 29.17 -6.94
CA HIS A 435 52.08 29.20 -6.61
C HIS A 435 51.39 27.85 -6.68
N ASN A 436 51.97 26.86 -7.37
CA ASN A 436 51.39 25.55 -7.55
C ASN A 436 52.32 24.44 -7.05
N VAL A 437 51.72 23.43 -6.43
CA VAL A 437 52.37 22.22 -5.96
C VAL A 437 51.67 21.00 -6.56
N VAL A 438 52.46 20.02 -6.98
CA VAL A 438 51.93 18.73 -7.43
C VAL A 438 51.75 17.84 -6.21
N CYS A 439 50.59 17.20 -6.08
CA CYS A 439 50.38 16.20 -5.05
C CYS A 439 51.39 15.05 -5.21
N GLN A 440 52.09 14.71 -4.12
CA GLN A 440 53.13 13.68 -4.10
C GLN A 440 52.58 12.27 -3.87
N HIS A 441 51.27 12.12 -3.65
CA HIS A 441 50.66 10.82 -3.49
C HIS A 441 50.78 10.01 -4.78
N ALA A 442 51.17 8.74 -4.65
CA ALA A 442 51.28 7.83 -5.79
C ALA A 442 49.94 7.77 -6.54
N GLY A 443 49.97 7.95 -7.86
CA GLY A 443 48.78 7.91 -8.72
C GLY A 443 47.91 9.16 -8.75
N CYS A 444 48.15 10.19 -7.91
CA CYS A 444 47.32 11.40 -7.90
C CYS A 444 47.74 12.42 -8.97
N GLY A 445 48.97 12.95 -8.87
CA GLY A 445 49.53 13.90 -9.84
C GLY A 445 48.78 15.22 -10.03
N VAL A 446 47.77 15.53 -9.19
CA VAL A 446 46.98 16.76 -9.29
C VAL A 446 47.83 17.98 -8.93
N VAL A 447 47.73 19.02 -9.75
CA VAL A 447 48.43 20.29 -9.55
C VAL A 447 47.49 21.26 -8.85
N LEU A 448 47.83 21.64 -7.63
CA LEU A 448 47.01 22.48 -6.76
C LEU A 448 47.73 23.79 -6.47
N ARG A 449 46.98 24.84 -6.13
CA ARG A 449 47.61 26.02 -5.55
C ARG A 449 48.15 25.68 -4.17
N VAL A 450 49.28 26.31 -3.79
CA VAL A 450 49.92 26.07 -2.48
C VAL A 450 48.96 26.31 -1.31
N GLU A 451 48.03 27.27 -1.44
CA GLU A 451 47.01 27.55 -0.43
C GLU A 451 45.94 26.45 -0.34
N GLU A 452 45.55 25.86 -1.47
CA GLU A 452 44.51 24.83 -1.58
C GLU A 452 45.05 23.43 -1.29
N ALA A 453 46.37 23.22 -1.42
CA ALA A 453 47.02 21.94 -1.21
C ALA A 453 46.84 21.38 0.20
N LYS A 454 46.68 22.26 1.20
CA LYS A 454 46.41 21.85 2.60
C LYS A 454 45.06 21.16 2.75
N ASN A 455 44.10 21.49 1.89
CA ASN A 455 42.78 20.91 1.92
C ASN A 455 42.66 19.67 1.04
N HIS A 456 43.70 19.30 0.29
CA HIS A 456 43.71 18.08 -0.51
C HIS A 456 44.22 16.90 0.31
N VAL A 457 43.38 15.91 0.51
CA VAL A 457 43.65 14.74 1.35
C VAL A 457 43.31 13.46 0.60
N HIS A 458 43.99 12.37 0.94
CA HIS A 458 43.73 11.04 0.36
C HIS A 458 43.07 10.13 1.38
N CYS A 459 42.14 9.29 0.91
CA CYS A 459 41.52 8.29 1.75
C CYS A 459 42.54 7.17 2.06
N PRO A 460 42.71 6.76 3.33
CA PRO A 460 43.66 5.71 3.70
C PRO A 460 43.24 4.30 3.25
N LYS A 461 41.97 4.10 2.85
CA LYS A 461 41.43 2.81 2.43
C LYS A 461 41.40 2.63 0.91
N CYS A 462 41.00 3.66 0.17
CA CYS A 462 40.82 3.59 -1.29
C CYS A 462 41.77 4.50 -2.10
N GLU A 463 42.65 5.26 -1.43
CA GLU A 463 43.67 6.14 -2.02
C GLU A 463 43.14 7.31 -2.89
N GLN A 464 41.82 7.43 -3.03
CA GLN A 464 41.17 8.52 -3.75
C GLN A 464 41.37 9.87 -3.06
N ALA A 465 41.44 10.92 -3.87
CA ALA A 465 41.73 12.27 -3.43
C ALA A 465 40.44 13.08 -3.23
N PHE A 466 40.35 13.80 -2.10
CA PHE A 466 39.18 14.59 -1.70
C PHE A 466 39.58 15.92 -1.08
N HIS A 467 38.62 16.82 -0.93
CA HIS A 467 38.79 17.97 -0.05
C HIS A 467 38.67 17.54 1.43
N HIS A 468 39.38 18.20 2.34
CA HIS A 468 39.39 17.85 3.77
C HIS A 468 37.98 17.84 4.37
N GLY A 469 37.12 18.77 3.95
CA GLY A 469 35.72 18.83 4.38
C GLY A 469 34.84 17.67 3.88
N GLU A 470 35.24 16.96 2.83
CA GLU A 470 34.50 15.83 2.23
C GLU A 470 34.91 14.49 2.81
N MET A 471 36.11 14.41 3.41
CA MET A 471 36.69 13.15 3.90
C MET A 471 35.84 12.48 4.98
N GLU A 472 35.27 13.26 5.91
CA GLU A 472 34.41 12.71 6.96
C GLU A 472 33.16 12.03 6.38
N LYS A 473 32.52 12.68 5.39
CA LYS A 473 31.40 12.12 4.67
C LYS A 473 31.82 10.89 3.86
N HIS A 474 32.95 10.94 3.17
CA HIS A 474 33.47 9.81 2.40
C HIS A 474 33.66 8.57 3.28
N MET A 475 34.34 8.71 4.42
CA MET A 475 34.57 7.61 5.36
C MET A 475 33.25 7.04 5.90
N LYS A 476 32.30 7.90 6.28
CA LYS A 476 30.98 7.48 6.79
C LYS A 476 30.12 6.82 5.70
N VAL A 477 30.19 7.30 4.47
CA VAL A 477 29.33 6.81 3.39
C VAL A 477 29.86 5.49 2.82
N PHE A 478 31.15 5.42 2.49
CA PHE A 478 31.74 4.32 1.72
C PHE A 478 32.36 3.22 2.57
N HIS A 479 32.93 3.59 3.73
CA HIS A 479 33.77 2.69 4.54
C HIS A 479 33.19 2.31 5.90
N GLU A 480 32.03 2.86 6.27
CA GLU A 480 31.27 2.42 7.44
C GLU A 480 30.61 1.06 7.13
N PRO A 481 30.82 0.02 7.94
CA PRO A 481 30.20 -1.28 7.72
C PRO A 481 28.67 -1.21 7.83
N LEU A 482 27.99 -1.72 6.79
CA LEU A 482 26.54 -1.72 6.68
C LEU A 482 26.01 -3.12 6.94
N HIS A 483 24.87 -3.22 7.62
CA HIS A 483 24.21 -4.49 7.92
C HIS A 483 23.07 -4.73 6.93
N CYS A 484 23.08 -5.87 6.26
CA CYS A 484 21.99 -6.32 5.42
C CYS A 484 20.99 -7.13 6.26
N PRO A 485 19.66 -7.02 6.04
CA PRO A 485 18.66 -7.84 6.73
C PRO A 485 18.85 -9.35 6.55
N CYS A 486 19.62 -9.79 5.54
CA CYS A 486 19.99 -11.20 5.37
C CYS A 486 21.06 -11.69 6.37
N GLY A 487 21.64 -10.80 7.18
CA GLY A 487 22.63 -11.11 8.22
C GLY A 487 24.10 -10.83 7.84
N ILE A 488 24.37 -10.36 6.61
CA ILE A 488 25.72 -10.05 6.13
C ILE A 488 26.10 -8.60 6.45
N VAL A 489 27.39 -8.36 6.74
CA VAL A 489 27.97 -7.03 6.96
C VAL A 489 29.03 -6.74 5.90
N LEU A 490 28.86 -5.65 5.14
CA LEU A 490 29.76 -5.26 4.04
C LEU A 490 29.94 -3.73 4.00
N GLU A 491 31.02 -3.26 3.37
CA GLU A 491 31.18 -1.85 2.99
C GLU A 491 30.25 -1.49 1.82
N LYS A 492 30.13 -0.21 1.48
CA LYS A 492 29.06 0.26 0.59
C LYS A 492 29.08 -0.36 -0.81
N GLU A 493 30.24 -0.38 -1.48
CA GLU A 493 30.34 -0.87 -2.86
C GLU A 493 29.93 -2.34 -2.95
N GLU A 494 30.45 -3.17 -2.03
CA GLU A 494 30.12 -4.58 -1.91
C GLU A 494 28.65 -4.79 -1.51
N MET A 495 28.10 -3.94 -0.64
CA MET A 495 26.70 -4.01 -0.21
C MET A 495 25.74 -3.75 -1.38
N VAL A 496 26.02 -2.74 -2.21
CA VAL A 496 25.21 -2.45 -3.40
C VAL A 496 25.24 -3.63 -4.36
N GLN A 497 26.42 -4.20 -4.63
CA GLN A 497 26.55 -5.39 -5.48
C GLN A 497 25.82 -6.60 -4.89
N HIS A 498 25.95 -6.81 -3.57
CA HIS A 498 25.25 -7.87 -2.85
C HIS A 498 23.73 -7.74 -2.99
N GLN A 499 23.16 -6.56 -2.72
CA GLN A 499 21.71 -6.35 -2.80
C GLN A 499 21.18 -6.39 -4.23
N ALA A 500 21.96 -5.98 -5.22
CA ALA A 500 21.56 -6.05 -6.62
C ALA A 500 21.50 -7.49 -7.16
N SER A 501 22.43 -8.36 -6.73
CA SER A 501 22.66 -9.65 -7.41
C SER A 501 22.64 -10.91 -6.54
N VAL A 502 23.00 -10.82 -5.25
CA VAL A 502 23.26 -11.99 -4.39
C VAL A 502 22.24 -12.13 -3.27
N CYS A 503 21.73 -11.02 -2.73
CA CYS A 503 20.89 -11.02 -1.55
C CYS A 503 19.60 -11.83 -1.78
N PRO A 504 19.29 -12.84 -0.93
CA PRO A 504 18.06 -13.61 -1.06
C PRO A 504 16.79 -12.78 -0.89
N LEU A 505 16.90 -11.68 -0.12
CA LEU A 505 15.80 -10.77 0.17
C LEU A 505 15.67 -9.65 -0.87
N ARG A 506 16.51 -9.63 -1.91
CA ARG A 506 16.38 -8.62 -2.98
C ARG A 506 15.05 -8.79 -3.69
N LEU A 507 14.42 -7.67 -4.01
CA LEU A 507 13.18 -7.68 -4.77
C LEU A 507 13.46 -7.79 -6.27
N ILE A 508 12.70 -8.64 -6.95
CA ILE A 508 12.72 -8.83 -8.40
C ILE A 508 11.32 -8.75 -8.96
N ALA A 509 11.21 -8.23 -10.19
CA ALA A 509 10.00 -8.41 -10.99
C ALA A 509 10.05 -9.81 -11.60
N CYS A 510 9.19 -10.70 -11.11
CA CYS A 510 9.14 -12.07 -11.61
C CYS A 510 8.68 -12.09 -13.07
N ARG A 511 9.45 -12.72 -13.95
CA ARG A 511 9.14 -12.82 -15.40
C ARG A 511 7.83 -13.56 -15.71
N PHE A 512 7.30 -14.32 -14.75
CA PHE A 512 6.16 -15.21 -14.95
C PHE A 512 4.86 -14.69 -14.32
N CYS A 513 4.90 -14.14 -13.10
CA CYS A 513 3.71 -13.53 -12.49
C CYS A 513 3.66 -12.00 -12.66
N GLY A 514 4.76 -11.34 -13.00
CA GLY A 514 4.82 -9.88 -13.15
C GLY A 514 4.91 -9.10 -11.83
N ASP A 515 4.80 -9.78 -10.69
CA ASP A 515 4.84 -9.16 -9.37
C ASP A 515 6.26 -8.91 -8.86
N MET A 516 6.35 -7.96 -7.91
CA MET A 516 7.56 -7.69 -7.14
C MET A 516 7.65 -8.60 -5.92
N VAL A 517 8.63 -9.48 -5.92
CA VAL A 517 8.79 -10.56 -4.94
C VAL A 517 10.24 -10.70 -4.52
N GLN A 518 10.47 -11.31 -3.36
CA GLN A 518 11.82 -11.67 -2.94
C GLN A 518 12.37 -12.75 -3.89
N ALA A 519 13.61 -12.56 -4.35
CA ALA A 519 14.26 -13.50 -5.25
C ALA A 519 14.41 -14.91 -4.64
N GLY A 520 14.56 -14.98 -3.31
CA GLY A 520 15.05 -16.17 -2.65
C GLY A 520 16.52 -16.42 -2.99
N SER A 521 17.04 -17.56 -2.59
CA SER A 521 18.46 -17.88 -2.67
C SER A 521 18.92 -18.13 -4.11
N SER A 522 19.00 -19.37 -4.54
CA SER A 522 19.26 -19.75 -5.92
C SER A 522 18.27 -20.82 -6.31
N ALA A 523 17.88 -20.87 -7.59
CA ALA A 523 17.05 -21.96 -8.10
C ALA A 523 17.65 -23.32 -7.71
N ILE A 524 16.79 -24.21 -7.21
CA ILE A 524 17.16 -25.57 -6.78
C ILE A 524 17.62 -26.37 -8.01
N ASP A 525 16.92 -26.20 -9.14
CA ASP A 525 17.26 -26.83 -10.41
C ASP A 525 18.47 -26.15 -11.07
N VAL A 526 19.46 -26.96 -11.44
CA VAL A 526 20.69 -26.53 -12.13
C VAL A 526 20.36 -25.89 -13.48
N ARG A 527 19.37 -26.40 -14.21
CA ARG A 527 18.95 -25.84 -15.50
C ARG A 527 18.40 -24.43 -15.32
N ASP A 528 17.57 -24.22 -14.31
CA ASP A 528 16.97 -22.92 -14.00
C ASP A 528 18.05 -21.91 -13.56
N ARG A 529 19.03 -22.36 -12.76
CA ARG A 529 20.19 -21.54 -12.39
C ARG A 529 21.01 -21.11 -13.61
N MET A 530 21.24 -21.99 -14.57
CA MET A 530 21.95 -21.64 -15.81
C MET A 530 21.16 -20.65 -16.69
N ARG A 531 19.84 -20.60 -16.55
CA ARG A 531 18.99 -19.57 -17.20
C ARG A 531 18.93 -18.26 -16.42
N GLY A 532 19.64 -18.15 -15.29
CA GLY A 532 19.63 -16.98 -14.43
C GLY A 532 18.32 -16.79 -13.67
N LEU A 533 17.52 -17.86 -13.50
CA LEU A 533 16.30 -17.77 -12.71
C LEU A 533 16.63 -17.78 -11.21
N SER A 534 15.96 -16.90 -10.49
CA SER A 534 15.90 -16.91 -9.03
C SER A 534 15.09 -18.11 -8.50
N GLU A 535 15.14 -18.33 -7.19
CA GLU A 535 14.36 -19.39 -6.53
C GLU A 535 12.85 -19.17 -6.74
N HIS A 536 12.38 -17.94 -6.56
CA HIS A 536 10.99 -17.59 -6.81
C HIS A 536 10.60 -17.82 -8.29
N GLU A 537 11.40 -17.35 -9.25
CA GLU A 537 11.09 -17.50 -10.68
C GLU A 537 11.07 -18.97 -11.11
N SER A 538 11.95 -19.80 -10.55
CA SER A 538 11.94 -21.25 -10.80
C SER A 538 10.63 -21.89 -10.32
N ALA A 539 10.19 -21.56 -9.10
CA ALA A 539 8.93 -22.06 -8.55
C ALA A 539 7.71 -21.52 -9.32
N CYS A 540 7.65 -20.21 -9.54
CA CYS A 540 6.55 -19.56 -10.25
C CYS A 540 6.46 -20.00 -11.72
N GLY A 541 7.60 -20.15 -12.39
CA GLY A 541 7.69 -20.60 -13.77
C GLY A 541 7.33 -22.08 -13.98
N SER A 542 7.31 -22.87 -12.91
CA SER A 542 6.88 -24.28 -12.96
C SER A 542 5.35 -24.43 -13.02
N ARG A 543 4.59 -23.34 -12.84
CA ARG A 543 3.14 -23.32 -13.10
C ARG A 543 2.88 -23.56 -14.58
N THR A 544 1.80 -24.27 -14.88
CA THR A 544 1.42 -24.57 -16.27
C THR A 544 0.33 -23.63 -16.77
N ALA A 545 0.44 -23.19 -18.02
CA ALA A 545 -0.61 -22.50 -18.76
C ALA A 545 -0.90 -23.25 -20.07
N PRO A 546 -2.14 -23.22 -20.59
CA PRO A 546 -2.45 -23.78 -21.90
C PRO A 546 -1.74 -22.98 -23.00
N CYS A 547 -1.12 -23.66 -23.96
CA CYS A 547 -0.51 -23.01 -25.12
C CYS A 547 -1.59 -22.53 -26.10
N ASP A 548 -1.54 -21.26 -26.52
CA ASP A 548 -2.52 -20.68 -27.45
C ASP A 548 -2.58 -21.40 -28.82
N SER A 549 -1.50 -22.08 -29.22
CA SER A 549 -1.39 -22.72 -30.53
C SER A 549 -1.82 -24.18 -30.56
N CYS A 550 -1.69 -24.93 -29.44
CA CYS A 550 -2.08 -26.36 -29.39
C CYS A 550 -2.97 -26.74 -28.21
N GLY A 551 -3.27 -25.83 -27.29
CA GLY A 551 -4.05 -26.08 -26.08
C GLY A 551 -3.36 -26.96 -25.03
N ARG A 552 -2.12 -27.44 -25.25
CA ARG A 552 -1.40 -28.26 -24.27
C ARG A 552 -1.00 -27.43 -23.07
N SER A 553 -1.17 -27.97 -21.86
CA SER A 553 -0.66 -27.38 -20.63
C SER A 553 0.86 -27.50 -20.58
N VAL A 554 1.56 -26.37 -20.61
CA VAL A 554 3.03 -26.28 -20.62
C VAL A 554 3.48 -25.37 -19.48
N MET A 555 4.58 -25.73 -18.82
CA MET A 555 5.17 -24.87 -17.79
C MET A 555 5.57 -23.51 -18.37
N LEU A 556 5.28 -22.43 -17.66
CA LEU A 556 5.57 -21.07 -18.12
C LEU A 556 7.05 -20.89 -18.48
N LYS A 557 7.96 -21.48 -17.69
CA LYS A 557 9.42 -21.45 -17.93
C LYS A 557 9.89 -22.27 -19.14
N GLU A 558 9.03 -23.08 -19.72
CA GLU A 558 9.31 -23.89 -20.92
C GLU A 558 8.45 -23.49 -22.13
N MET A 559 7.59 -22.47 -21.99
CA MET A 559 6.67 -22.06 -23.04
C MET A 559 7.42 -21.56 -24.28
N ASP A 560 8.54 -20.86 -24.08
CA ASP A 560 9.46 -20.42 -25.13
C ASP A 560 10.00 -21.61 -25.95
N ILE A 561 10.50 -22.63 -25.26
CA ILE A 561 11.03 -23.85 -25.88
C ILE A 561 9.92 -24.64 -26.55
N HIS A 562 8.75 -24.74 -25.93
CA HIS A 562 7.61 -25.42 -26.51
C HIS A 562 7.17 -24.75 -27.81
N ARG A 563 7.10 -23.41 -27.85
CA ARG A 563 6.77 -22.66 -29.08
C ARG A 563 7.80 -22.91 -30.16
N VAL A 564 9.09 -22.93 -29.82
CA VAL A 564 10.15 -23.23 -30.79
C VAL A 564 10.07 -24.67 -31.27
N ALA A 565 9.99 -25.65 -30.38
CA ALA A 565 10.09 -27.07 -30.74
C ALA A 565 8.82 -27.63 -31.39
N VAL A 566 7.63 -27.13 -31.03
CA VAL A 566 6.34 -27.65 -31.48
C VAL A 566 5.68 -26.76 -32.53
N HIS A 567 5.96 -25.46 -32.51
CA HIS A 567 5.28 -24.46 -33.33
C HIS A 567 6.18 -23.64 -34.24
N GLN A 568 7.47 -24.00 -34.41
CA GLN A 568 8.29 -23.40 -35.45
C GLN A 568 7.62 -23.60 -36.82
N LYS A 569 7.06 -22.51 -37.35
CA LYS A 569 6.83 -22.35 -38.79
C LYS A 569 8.17 -21.96 -39.40
N ASN A 570 8.61 -22.72 -40.41
CA ASN A 570 9.67 -22.29 -41.33
C ASN A 570 9.38 -20.92 -41.92
#